data_AF-A0A331JU80-F1
#
_entry.id   AF-A0A331JU80-F1
#
_cell.length_a   1.000
_cell.length_b   1.000
_cell.length_c   1.000
_cell.angle_alpha   90.00
_cell.angle_beta   90.00
_cell.angle_gamma   90.00
#
_symmetry.space_group_name_H-M   'P 1'
#
loop_
_entity.id
_entity.type
_entity.pdbx_description
1 polymer ?
#
loop_
_entity_poly.entity_id
_entity_poly.type
_entity_poly.pdbx_seq_one_letter_code
_entity_poly.pdbx_strand_id
1 'polypeptide(L)' 'MAQLCKDQAAIRYNTQTQLVDVNHFEQFQASYELSGRTGKNERFICSFDPDGQFMHLSMR' A
#
# COMPACT_ATOMS: atom_id res chain seq x y z
N MET A 1 2.73 4.27 8.07
CA MET A 1 2.60 3.99 6.62
C MET A 1 2.10 2.58 6.34
N ALA A 2 2.78 1.52 6.79
CA ALA A 2 2.37 0.13 6.51
C ALA A 2 0.92 -0.19 6.89
N GLN A 3 0.50 0.06 8.14
CA GLN A 3 -0.88 -0.22 8.56
C GLN A 3 -1.91 0.55 7.72
N LEU A 4 -1.70 1.86 7.53
CA LEU A 4 -2.57 2.70 6.70
C LEU A 4 -2.64 2.19 5.25
N CYS A 5 -1.52 1.74 4.68
CA CYS A 5 -1.49 1.11 3.36
C CYS A 5 -2.33 -0.18 3.32
N LYS A 6 -2.22 -1.04 4.33
CA LYS A 6 -3.02 -2.26 4.45
C LYS A 6 -4.52 -1.95 4.52
N ASP A 7 -4.89 -0.93 5.28
CA ASP A 7 -6.29 -0.51 5.44
C ASP A 7 -6.87 0.06 4.13
N GLN A 8 -6.11 0.90 3.43
CA GLN A 8 -6.52 1.43 2.12
C GLN A 8 -6.63 0.34 1.05
N ALA A 9 -5.70 -0.61 1.04
CA ALA A 9 -5.77 -1.76 0.14
C ALA A 9 -6.96 -2.67 0.45
N ALA A 10 -7.26 -2.92 1.73
CA ALA A 10 -8.42 -3.71 2.15
C ALA A 10 -9.73 -3.11 1.62
N ILE A 11 -9.89 -1.78 1.73
CA ILE A 11 -11.03 -1.04 1.19
C ILE A 11 -11.06 -1.15 -0.34
N ARG A 12 -9.94 -0.88 -1.03
CA ARG A 12 -9.87 -0.82 -2.49
C ARG A 12 -10.19 -2.15 -3.17
N TYR A 13 -9.71 -3.24 -2.60
CA TYR A 13 -9.84 -4.61 -3.14
C TYR A 13 -10.99 -5.40 -2.50
N ASN A 14 -11.79 -4.76 -1.64
CA ASN A 14 -12.91 -5.40 -0.94
C ASN A 14 -12.48 -6.72 -0.25
N THR A 15 -11.44 -6.64 0.57
CA THR A 15 -10.86 -7.76 1.33
C THR A 15 -10.58 -7.37 2.77
N GLN A 16 -10.19 -8.31 3.62
CA GLN A 16 -9.83 -8.05 5.01
C GLN A 16 -8.37 -7.59 5.11
N THR A 17 -8.06 -6.62 5.99
CA THR A 17 -6.69 -6.13 6.25
C THR A 17 -5.69 -7.24 6.60
N GLN A 18 -6.16 -8.30 7.26
CA GLN A 18 -5.36 -9.48 7.62
C GLN A 18 -4.90 -10.28 6.40
N LEU A 19 -5.63 -10.19 5.29
CA LEU A 19 -5.33 -10.84 4.01
C LEU A 19 -4.54 -9.91 3.08
N VAL A 20 -4.11 -8.75 3.57
CA VAL A 20 -3.25 -7.84 2.83
C VAL A 20 -1.85 -7.98 3.38
N ASP A 21 -0.87 -8.20 2.51
CA ASP A 21 0.55 -8.19 2.84
C ASP A 21 1.21 -6.95 2.25
N VAL A 22 2.10 -6.33 3.02
CA VAL A 22 2.98 -5.25 2.57
C VAL A 22 4.40 -5.72 2.85
N ASN A 23 5.19 -5.92 1.78
CA ASN A 23 6.45 -6.67 1.86
C ASN A 23 7.65 -5.87 1.37
N HIS A 24 7.41 -4.70 0.75
CA HIS A 24 8.48 -3.86 0.24
C HIS A 24 8.21 -2.39 0.56
N PHE A 25 9.28 -1.69 0.92
CA PHE A 25 9.31 -0.28 1.23
C PHE A 25 10.49 0.32 0.48
N GLU A 26 10.23 1.36 -0.31
CA GLU A 26 11.27 2.08 -1.03
C GLU A 26 11.01 3.60 -0.97
N GLN A 27 12.09 4.37 -1.01
CA GLN A 27 11.99 5.80 -1.29
C GLN A 27 12.10 5.98 -2.81
N PHE A 28 11.07 6.53 -3.43
CA PHE A 28 11.04 6.78 -4.86
C PHE A 28 10.94 8.28 -5.10
N GLN A 29 12.02 8.88 -5.62
CA GLN A 29 12.13 10.34 -5.76
C GLN A 29 11.85 11.06 -4.42
N ALA A 30 10.77 11.84 -4.35
CA ALA A 30 10.31 12.59 -3.19
C ALA A 30 9.06 11.95 -2.53
N SER A 31 8.89 10.64 -2.64
CA SER A 31 7.82 9.90 -1.96
C SER A 31 8.36 8.62 -1.32
N TYR A 32 7.57 8.07 -0.39
CA TYR A 32 7.74 6.72 0.11
C TYR A 32 6.71 5.80 -0.52
N GLU A 33 7.16 4.67 -1.06
CA GLU A 33 6.30 3.68 -1.68
C GLU A 33 6.33 2.38 -0.88
N LEU A 34 5.13 1.85 -0.62
CA LEU A 34 4.94 0.55 -0.01
C LEU A 34 4.23 -0.35 -1.00
N SER A 35 4.89 -1.43 -1.40
CA SER A 35 4.30 -2.43 -2.28
C SER A 35 3.83 -3.66 -1.53
N GLY A 36 2.72 -4.20 -1.99
CA GLY A 36 2.03 -5.29 -1.33
C GLY A 36 1.17 -6.12 -2.27
N ARG A 37 0.51 -7.11 -1.68
CA ARG A 37 -0.44 -7.97 -2.38
C ARG A 37 -1.63 -8.35 -1.49
N THR A 38 -2.78 -8.60 -2.10
CA THR A 38 -3.94 -9.18 -1.41
C THR A 38 -3.82 -10.71 -1.35
N GLY A 39 -4.69 -11.35 -0.57
CA GLY A 39 -4.83 -12.80 -0.52
C GLY A 39 -5.24 -13.43 -1.86
N LYS A 40 -5.71 -12.62 -2.83
CA LYS A 40 -5.96 -13.03 -4.22
C LYS A 40 -4.77 -12.76 -5.16
N ASN A 41 -3.60 -12.43 -4.60
CA ASN A 41 -2.38 -12.05 -5.32
C ASN A 41 -2.50 -10.78 -6.18
N GLU A 42 -3.45 -9.90 -5.90
CA GLU A 42 -3.56 -8.61 -6.56
C GLU A 42 -2.48 -7.68 -6.01
N ARG A 43 -1.60 -7.16 -6.89
CA ARG A 43 -0.47 -6.31 -6.50
C ARG A 43 -0.86 -4.84 -6.46
N PHE A 44 -0.32 -4.12 -5.49
CA PHE A 44 -0.56 -2.69 -5.33
C PHE A 44 0.67 -1.95 -4.81
N ILE A 45 0.64 -0.62 -4.97
CA ILE A 45 1.57 0.32 -4.36
C ILE A 45 0.76 1.37 -3.61
N CYS A 46 1.15 1.68 -2.38
CA CYS A 46 0.72 2.86 -1.64
C CYS A 46 1.85 3.89 -1.66
N SER A 47 1.56 5.11 -2.11
CA SER A 47 2.50 6.22 -2.12
C SER A 47 2.19 7.20 -0.98
N PHE A 48 3.23 7.68 -0.33
CA PHE A 48 3.19 8.65 0.76
C PHE A 48 4.12 9.81 0.45
N ASP A 49 3.74 11.02 0.86
CA ASP A 49 4.63 12.18 0.76
C ASP A 49 5.81 12.08 1.77
N PRO A 50 6.81 12.98 1.72
CA PRO A 50 7.94 12.97 2.66
C PRO A 50 7.56 13.12 4.13
N ASP A 51 6.41 13.74 4.43
CA ASP A 51 5.88 13.88 5.80
C ASP A 51 5.13 12.63 6.26
N GLY A 52 4.94 11.65 5.36
CA GLY A 52 4.28 10.38 5.61
C GLY A 52 2.77 10.42 5.48
N GLN A 53 2.19 11.44 4.86
CA GLN A 53 0.76 11.47 4.55
C GLN A 53 0.46 10.57 3.36
N PHE A 54 -0.66 9.86 3.45
CA PHE A 54 -1.11 8.99 2.36
C PHE A 54 -1.53 9.85 1.15
N MET A 55 -0.92 9.58 0.00
CA MET A 55 -1.28 10.27 -1.24
C MET A 55 -2.26 9.44 -2.07
N HIS A 56 -1.88 8.20 -2.39
CA HIS A 56 -2.60 7.39 -3.37
C HIS A 56 -2.26 5.90 -3.26
N LEU A 57 -3.19 5.05 -3.73
CA LEU A 57 -2.98 3.62 -3.96
C LEU A 57 -3.24 3.25 -5.43
N SER A 58 -2.26 2.63 -6.08
CA SER A 58 -2.30 2.14 -7.46
C SER A 58 -2.25 0.62 -7.54
N MET A 59 -2.79 0.08 -8.63
CA MET A 59 -2.57 -1.30 -9.04
C MET A 59 -1.22 -1.40 -9.75
N ARG A 60 -0.49 -2.51 -9.56
CA ARG A 60 0.80 -2.78 -10.22
C ARG A 60 0.73 -4.04 -11.07
#